data_AF-A0A5C9EID0-F1
#
_entry.id   AF-A0A5C9EID0-F1
#
_cell.length_a   1.000
_cell.length_b   1.000
_cell.length_c   1.000
_cell.angle_alpha   90.00
_cell.angle_beta   90.00
_cell.angle_gamma   90.00
#
_symmetry.space_group_name_H-M   'P 1'
#
loop_
_entity.id
_entity.type
_entity.pdbx_description
1 polymer ?
#
loop_
_entity_poly.entity_id
_entity_poly.type
_entity_poly.pdbx_seq_one_letter_code
_entity_poly.pdbx_strand_id
1 'polypeptide(L)'
;MSKKSIYVCNECGYVFPEELTELIENKKQVYCERCGTPFTLKGVNFKPLKFEDIKKPSELQKSKKRESSSTDGMISSFEKFIKRFINFLNYIAFIPLLVVAIIEFVGFFIGIANLRLFANRLFIALALTAITYYDLGYIKPKIQNDEYDEVFLDVFCFGILGSIIYGTGSILIVQGVLVIVYILVKSANKEVKLYDIGLKAKNSINEFSASAGFIIILIVLSFLIQGDLLAIDWSFKTFFLENNISFMEEQISLFGFLIVLGIIMIFLLIDYNRKDSVEKAVTFSPLDFIKTFILGIITTSFYSAGIFILLKAILILILAIGKPSELEEKKEIQELHYKEEKRVPYEPISHTEHVKKGISQKDFHPYKASDFKKQETFKKKEQVKKEIQKLEKEESPQQIEKTPEKKKLSKKEKKEELEERIHESLLPVKDKKDKKLVREYFSKIFNILSKDLRKQIKNLKIPKKDKRDLLEELAFLTKTEQSRYIEAIVNLYKEELPAKLINRIRNIPNIKPEHYESIVNQLRYMDSEEQIEFVQFLENHTPNYK
;
A
#
# COMPACT_ATOMS: atom_id res chain seq x y z
N MET A 1 43.44 12.94 -0.17
CA MET A 1 42.54 14.03 0.26
C MET A 1 43.11 15.34 -0.26
N SER A 2 42.56 15.91 -1.34
CA SER A 2 42.94 17.26 -1.78
C SER A 2 42.35 18.29 -0.82
N LYS A 3 43.11 19.33 -0.46
CA LYS A 3 42.62 20.46 0.33
C LYS A 3 41.53 21.17 -0.48
N LYS A 4 40.29 21.22 0.02
CA LYS A 4 39.21 22.05 -0.57
C LYS A 4 39.58 23.53 -0.45
N SER A 5 39.76 24.20 -1.58
CA SER A 5 39.93 25.66 -1.67
C SER A 5 38.60 26.36 -1.41
N ILE A 6 38.58 27.37 -0.55
CA ILE A 6 37.41 28.24 -0.34
C ILE A 6 37.62 29.52 -1.16
N TYR A 7 36.69 29.81 -2.07
CA TYR A 7 36.73 31.04 -2.88
C TYR A 7 35.74 32.07 -2.35
N VAL A 8 36.19 33.33 -2.29
CA VAL A 8 35.41 34.46 -1.75
C VAL A 8 35.41 35.60 -2.75
N CYS A 9 34.27 36.27 -2.91
CA CYS A 9 34.14 37.47 -3.74
C CYS A 9 34.90 38.64 -3.11
N ASN A 10 35.81 39.25 -3.88
CA ASN A 10 36.61 40.38 -3.42
C ASN A 10 35.78 41.63 -3.10
N GLU A 11 34.61 41.80 -3.72
CA GLU A 11 33.80 43.01 -3.59
C GLU A 11 32.85 42.96 -2.39
N CYS A 12 32.16 41.83 -2.17
CA CYS A 12 31.10 41.72 -1.15
C CYS A 12 31.35 40.65 -0.09
N GLY A 13 32.48 39.95 -0.14
CA GLY A 13 32.83 38.90 0.82
C GLY A 13 31.97 37.63 0.72
N TYR A 14 31.16 37.49 -0.34
CA TYR A 14 30.33 36.31 -0.56
C TYR A 14 31.20 35.07 -0.79
N VAL A 15 30.97 34.02 0.00
CA VAL A 15 31.64 32.72 -0.15
C VAL A 15 30.90 31.91 -1.22
N PHE A 16 31.61 31.50 -2.26
CA PHE A 16 31.00 30.75 -3.34
C PHE A 16 30.62 29.33 -2.89
N PRO A 17 29.42 28.84 -3.22
CA PRO A 17 29.03 27.45 -2.97
C PRO A 17 29.94 26.47 -3.73
N GLU A 18 29.95 25.20 -3.30
CA GLU A 18 30.82 24.16 -3.89
C GLU A 18 30.60 23.99 -5.39
N GLU A 19 29.37 24.20 -5.87
CA GLU A 19 29.00 24.11 -7.28
C GLU A 19 29.73 25.15 -8.15
N LEU A 20 29.85 26.38 -7.65
CA LEU A 20 30.56 27.46 -8.35
C LEU A 20 32.07 27.35 -8.18
N THR A 21 32.53 26.77 -7.08
CA THR A 21 33.94 26.45 -6.83
C THR A 21 34.49 25.52 -7.92
N GLU A 22 33.72 24.50 -8.33
CA GLU A 22 34.13 23.61 -9.43
C GLU A 22 34.25 24.33 -10.78
N LEU A 23 33.38 25.31 -11.06
CA LEU A 23 33.45 26.10 -12.29
C LEU A 23 34.68 27.04 -12.29
N ILE A 24 35.01 27.61 -11.12
CA ILE A 24 36.20 28.45 -10.91
C ILE A 24 37.47 27.61 -11.11
N GLU A 25 37.55 26.41 -10.54
CA GLU A 25 38.68 25.49 -10.71
C GLU A 25 38.85 25.07 -12.18
N ASN A 26 37.75 24.93 -12.92
CA ASN A 26 37.75 24.65 -14.35
C ASN A 26 37.98 25.90 -15.24
N LYS A 27 38.38 27.04 -14.65
CA LYS A 27 38.68 28.31 -15.34
C LYS A 27 37.50 28.83 -16.19
N LYS A 28 36.26 28.56 -15.77
CA LYS A 28 35.06 29.15 -16.38
C LYS A 28 34.66 30.43 -15.63
N GLN A 29 34.20 31.45 -16.36
CA GLN A 29 33.85 32.75 -15.78
C GLN A 29 32.59 32.62 -14.93
N VAL A 30 32.74 32.80 -13.63
CA VAL A 30 31.62 32.84 -12.67
C VAL A 30 31.36 34.29 -12.26
N TYR A 31 30.10 34.61 -11.97
CA TYR A 31 29.68 35.89 -11.43
C TYR A 31 29.21 35.71 -9.99
N CYS A 32 29.47 36.70 -9.14
CA CYS A 32 28.99 36.68 -7.77
C CYS A 32 27.46 36.76 -7.75
N GLU A 33 26.80 35.81 -7.09
CA GLU A 33 25.33 35.78 -6.97
C GLU A 33 24.77 36.98 -6.20
N ARG A 34 25.58 37.59 -5.32
CA ARG A 34 25.15 38.71 -4.48
C ARG A 34 25.33 40.09 -5.11
N CYS A 35 26.42 40.31 -5.83
CA CYS A 35 26.76 41.63 -6.38
C CYS A 35 26.98 41.65 -7.90
N GLY A 36 26.85 40.51 -8.58
CA GLY A 36 26.98 40.40 -10.04
C GLY A 36 28.39 40.60 -10.58
N THR A 37 29.40 40.84 -9.74
CA THR A 37 30.76 41.09 -10.22
C THR A 37 31.44 39.79 -10.67
N PRO A 38 32.20 39.82 -11.77
CA PRO A 38 32.91 38.65 -12.26
C PRO A 38 34.00 38.24 -11.27
N PHE A 39 34.08 36.95 -10.98
CA PHE A 39 35.17 36.41 -10.19
C PHE A 39 36.50 36.57 -10.95
N THR A 40 37.51 37.11 -10.27
CA THR A 40 38.86 37.30 -10.82
C THR A 40 39.89 36.70 -9.87
N LEU A 41 40.87 35.99 -10.43
CA LEU A 41 42.00 35.43 -9.69
C LEU A 41 43.28 35.89 -10.38
N LYS A 42 44.24 36.42 -9.62
CA LYS A 42 45.50 36.95 -10.18
C LYS A 42 46.19 35.85 -11.00
N GLY A 43 46.45 36.13 -12.27
CA GLY A 43 47.16 35.22 -13.19
C GLY A 43 46.28 34.17 -13.89
N VAL A 44 44.96 34.22 -13.78
CA VAL A 44 44.04 33.27 -14.44
C VAL A 44 43.10 34.00 -15.39
N ASN A 45 43.13 33.63 -16.68
CA ASN A 45 42.16 34.07 -17.68
C ASN A 45 41.00 33.06 -17.73
N PHE A 46 39.80 33.52 -17.35
CA PHE A 46 38.59 32.72 -17.38
C PHE A 46 37.94 32.73 -18.77
N LYS A 47 37.37 31.58 -19.18
CA LYS A 47 36.61 31.46 -20.43
C LYS A 47 35.13 31.79 -20.19
N PRO A 48 34.45 32.51 -21.10
CA PRO A 48 33.02 32.79 -20.97
C PRO A 48 32.20 31.48 -21.03
N LEU A 49 31.17 31.37 -20.18
CA LEU A 49 30.27 30.21 -20.18
C LEU A 49 29.46 30.18 -21.49
N LYS A 50 29.43 29.03 -22.16
CA LYS A 50 28.52 28.78 -23.29
C LYS A 50 27.21 28.16 -22.77
N PHE A 51 26.08 28.50 -23.37
CA PHE A 51 24.75 28.07 -22.94
C PHE A 51 24.57 26.52 -22.92
N GLU A 52 25.35 25.80 -23.73
CA GLU A 52 25.35 24.32 -23.78
C GLU A 52 25.96 23.66 -22.53
N ASP A 53 26.74 24.39 -21.73
CA ASP A 53 27.33 23.91 -20.48
C ASP A 53 26.33 23.94 -19.30
N ILE A 54 25.18 24.61 -19.46
CA ILE A 54 24.13 24.71 -18.43
C ILE A 54 23.09 23.58 -18.66
N LYS A 55 23.56 22.34 -18.82
CA LYS A 55 22.66 21.18 -18.77
C LYS A 55 22.42 20.78 -17.31
N LYS A 56 21.13 20.57 -17.01
CA LYS A 56 20.49 20.26 -15.72
C LYS A 56 21.43 19.67 -14.63
N PRO A 57 21.36 20.14 -13.37
CA PRO A 57 22.17 19.64 -12.23
C PRO A 57 22.01 18.14 -11.91
N SER A 58 21.07 17.45 -12.55
CA SER A 58 20.79 16.02 -12.35
C SER A 58 21.85 15.06 -12.88
N GLU A 59 22.83 15.51 -13.68
CA GLU A 59 23.87 14.64 -14.26
C GLU A 59 25.24 14.76 -13.60
N LEU A 60 25.60 15.91 -13.00
CA LEU A 60 26.90 16.04 -12.31
C LEU A 60 26.91 15.45 -10.88
N GLN A 61 25.78 15.41 -10.18
CA GLN A 61 25.72 14.68 -8.89
C GLN A 61 25.78 13.14 -9.06
N LYS A 62 25.53 12.62 -10.27
CA LYS A 62 25.69 11.19 -10.59
C LYS A 62 27.14 10.77 -10.86
N SER A 63 28.05 11.70 -11.13
CA SER A 63 29.45 11.36 -11.42
C SER A 63 30.34 11.36 -10.17
N LYS A 64 30.04 12.15 -9.13
CA LYS A 64 30.83 12.18 -7.88
C LYS A 64 30.35 11.26 -6.75
N LYS A 65 29.18 10.61 -6.89
CA LYS A 65 28.77 9.48 -6.00
C LYS A 65 29.34 8.13 -6.45
N ARG A 66 30.23 8.11 -7.47
CA ARG A 66 30.86 6.89 -8.02
C ARG A 66 32.21 6.51 -7.40
N GLU A 67 32.68 7.21 -6.37
CA GLU A 67 33.88 6.79 -5.63
C GLU A 67 33.57 6.05 -4.32
N SER A 68 32.30 5.70 -4.06
CA SER A 68 31.96 4.75 -2.99
C SER A 68 31.57 3.38 -3.55
N SER A 69 32.50 2.45 -3.37
CA SER A 69 32.31 1.00 -3.22
C SER A 69 32.32 0.13 -4.48
N SER A 70 33.21 -0.87 -4.45
CA SER A 70 33.31 -2.03 -5.35
C SER A 70 32.01 -2.83 -5.54
N THR A 71 30.96 -2.52 -4.79
CA THR A 71 29.64 -3.18 -4.80
C THR A 71 28.78 -2.79 -6.01
N ASP A 72 28.87 -1.56 -6.53
CA ASP A 72 28.06 -1.11 -7.68
C ASP A 72 28.40 -1.85 -8.98
N GLY A 73 29.68 -2.16 -9.18
CA GLY A 73 30.13 -2.96 -10.32
C GLY A 73 29.59 -4.39 -10.27
N MET A 74 29.56 -4.99 -9.08
CA MET A 74 29.06 -6.35 -8.86
C MET A 74 27.55 -6.45 -9.06
N ILE A 75 26.78 -5.48 -8.55
CA ILE A 75 25.32 -5.42 -8.70
C ILE A 75 24.94 -5.27 -10.18
N SER A 76 25.59 -4.36 -10.91
CA SER A 76 25.30 -4.19 -12.35
C SER A 76 25.68 -5.40 -13.21
N SER A 77 26.72 -6.15 -12.81
CA SER A 77 27.08 -7.42 -13.46
C SER A 77 26.06 -8.52 -13.16
N PHE A 78 25.58 -8.59 -11.92
CA PHE A 78 24.57 -9.55 -11.47
C PHE A 78 23.21 -9.30 -12.15
N GLU A 79 22.76 -8.05 -12.26
CA GLU A 79 21.55 -7.68 -12.99
C GLU A 79 21.61 -8.11 -14.47
N LYS A 80 22.75 -7.86 -15.14
CA LYS A 80 22.97 -8.32 -16.53
C LYS A 80 22.95 -9.84 -16.63
N PHE A 81 23.52 -10.55 -15.67
CA PHE A 81 23.51 -12.01 -15.63
C PHE A 81 22.08 -12.56 -15.45
N ILE A 82 21.34 -12.06 -14.46
CA ILE A 82 19.95 -12.46 -14.23
C ILE A 82 19.11 -12.20 -15.49
N LYS A 83 19.22 -11.02 -16.10
CA LYS A 83 18.48 -10.68 -17.32
C LYS A 83 18.77 -11.64 -18.47
N ARG A 84 20.06 -11.97 -18.70
CA ARG A 84 20.44 -12.97 -19.71
C ARG A 84 19.83 -14.33 -19.40
N PHE A 85 19.84 -14.72 -18.13
CA PHE A 85 19.32 -16.02 -17.73
C PHE A 85 17.78 -16.09 -17.83
N ILE A 86 17.06 -15.03 -17.45
CA ILE A 86 15.61 -14.92 -17.68
C ILE A 86 15.29 -15.03 -19.16
N ASN A 87 16.03 -14.32 -20.04
CA ASN A 87 15.80 -14.38 -21.47
C ASN A 87 16.09 -15.77 -22.07
N PHE A 88 17.12 -16.46 -21.56
CA PHE A 88 17.38 -17.84 -21.94
C PHE A 88 16.23 -18.77 -21.52
N LEU A 89 15.75 -18.67 -20.28
CA LEU A 89 14.61 -19.46 -19.80
C LEU A 89 13.34 -19.15 -20.59
N ASN A 90 13.06 -17.87 -20.87
CA ASN A 90 11.93 -17.42 -21.67
C ASN A 90 11.93 -17.99 -23.11
N TYR A 91 13.12 -18.33 -23.64
CA TYR A 91 13.23 -18.99 -24.93
C TYR A 91 12.83 -20.47 -24.87
N ILE A 92 13.12 -21.17 -23.76
CA ILE A 92 12.93 -22.62 -23.63
C ILE A 92 11.71 -23.05 -22.80
N ALA A 93 11.14 -22.16 -21.98
CA ALA A 93 10.17 -22.51 -20.94
C ALA A 93 8.88 -23.16 -21.46
N PHE A 94 8.41 -22.74 -22.63
CA PHE A 94 7.20 -23.32 -23.25
C PHE A 94 7.43 -24.73 -23.81
N ILE A 95 8.68 -25.14 -24.08
CA ILE A 95 8.98 -26.37 -24.82
C ILE A 95 8.50 -27.62 -24.07
N PRO A 96 8.81 -27.83 -22.77
CA PRO A 96 8.33 -29.01 -22.05
C PRO A 96 6.81 -29.08 -21.97
N LEU A 97 6.15 -27.94 -21.75
CA LEU A 97 4.69 -27.85 -21.70
C LEU A 97 4.06 -28.25 -23.04
N LEU A 98 4.59 -27.71 -24.15
CA LEU A 98 4.11 -27.99 -25.49
C LEU A 98 4.35 -29.45 -25.88
N VAL A 99 5.52 -30.01 -25.59
CA VAL A 99 5.84 -31.42 -25.90
C VAL A 99 4.89 -32.35 -25.17
N VAL A 100 4.64 -32.14 -23.87
CA VAL A 100 3.70 -32.97 -23.12
C VAL A 100 2.26 -32.75 -23.60
N ALA A 101 1.86 -31.53 -23.93
CA ALA A 101 0.54 -31.27 -24.51
C ALA A 101 0.34 -32.05 -25.81
N ILE A 102 1.33 -32.05 -26.71
CA ILE A 102 1.30 -32.81 -27.97
C ILE A 102 1.23 -34.31 -27.69
N ILE A 103 2.04 -34.84 -26.76
CA ILE A 103 2.00 -36.26 -26.38
C ILE A 103 0.62 -36.65 -25.88
N GLU A 104 -0.03 -35.80 -25.07
CA GLU A 104 -1.39 -36.06 -24.58
C GLU A 104 -2.45 -35.99 -25.69
N PHE A 105 -2.32 -35.05 -26.64
CA PHE A 105 -3.20 -35.00 -27.82
C PHE A 105 -2.99 -36.19 -28.77
N VAL A 106 -1.77 -36.69 -28.93
CA VAL A 106 -1.53 -37.91 -29.72
C VAL A 106 -2.08 -39.13 -28.98
N GLY A 107 -1.83 -39.23 -27.68
CA GLY A 107 -2.38 -40.29 -26.83
C GLY A 107 -3.91 -40.30 -26.77
N PHE A 108 -4.55 -39.14 -26.95
CA PHE A 108 -6.00 -39.01 -27.09
C PHE A 108 -6.56 -39.86 -28.24
N PHE A 109 -5.88 -39.94 -29.40
CA PHE A 109 -6.33 -40.77 -30.52
C PHE A 109 -6.21 -42.27 -30.23
N ILE A 110 -5.22 -42.67 -29.43
CA ILE A 110 -5.04 -44.06 -28.99
C ILE A 110 -6.13 -44.46 -27.97
N GLY A 111 -6.59 -43.48 -27.18
CA GLY A 111 -7.58 -43.67 -26.13
C GLY A 111 -9.04 -43.74 -26.57
N ILE A 112 -9.36 -43.61 -27.87
CA ILE A 112 -10.76 -43.52 -28.36
C ILE A 112 -11.63 -44.70 -27.90
N ALA A 113 -11.06 -45.90 -27.75
CA ALA A 113 -11.78 -47.08 -27.27
C ALA A 113 -12.13 -47.02 -25.77
N ASN A 114 -11.50 -46.14 -24.99
CA ASN A 114 -11.73 -45.99 -23.56
C ASN A 114 -12.04 -44.53 -23.22
N LEU A 115 -13.34 -44.22 -23.12
CA LEU A 115 -13.86 -42.86 -22.86
C LEU A 115 -13.24 -42.18 -21.63
N ARG A 116 -12.89 -42.95 -20.60
CA ARG A 116 -12.25 -42.44 -19.38
C ARG A 116 -10.83 -41.96 -19.67
N LEU A 117 -10.03 -42.81 -20.30
CA LEU A 117 -8.66 -42.48 -20.69
C LEU A 117 -8.63 -41.34 -21.71
N PHE A 118 -9.58 -41.35 -22.65
CA PHE A 118 -9.82 -40.29 -23.62
C PHE A 118 -10.06 -38.93 -22.96
N ALA A 119 -11.04 -38.85 -22.06
CA ALA A 119 -11.42 -37.58 -21.44
C ALA A 119 -10.32 -37.05 -20.51
N ASN A 120 -9.64 -37.93 -19.76
CA ASN A 120 -8.50 -37.54 -18.94
C ASN A 120 -7.37 -36.88 -19.76
N ARG A 121 -6.94 -37.53 -20.85
CA ARG A 121 -5.89 -36.98 -21.72
C ARG A 121 -6.30 -35.65 -22.34
N LEU A 122 -7.57 -35.54 -22.75
CA LEU A 122 -8.12 -34.30 -23.28
C LEU A 122 -8.02 -33.14 -22.27
N PHE A 123 -8.45 -33.34 -21.02
CA PHE A 123 -8.42 -32.29 -20.00
C PHE A 123 -7.00 -31.86 -19.63
N ILE A 124 -6.07 -32.82 -19.51
CA ILE A 124 -4.64 -32.51 -19.28
C ILE A 124 -4.05 -31.74 -20.47
N ALA A 125 -4.33 -32.18 -21.70
CA ALA A 125 -3.87 -31.50 -22.91
C ALA A 125 -4.41 -30.06 -23.01
N LEU A 126 -5.70 -29.86 -22.70
CA LEU A 126 -6.31 -28.52 -22.66
C LEU A 126 -5.68 -27.63 -21.57
N ALA A 127 -5.41 -28.18 -20.38
CA ALA A 127 -4.75 -27.46 -19.30
C ALA A 127 -3.33 -27.01 -19.71
N LEU A 128 -2.50 -27.92 -20.22
CA LEU A 128 -1.15 -27.60 -20.70
C LEU A 128 -1.15 -26.61 -21.87
N THR A 129 -2.12 -26.74 -22.77
CA THR A 129 -2.28 -25.81 -23.90
C THR A 129 -2.67 -24.42 -23.42
N ALA A 130 -3.56 -24.31 -22.44
CA ALA A 130 -3.93 -23.02 -21.85
C ALA A 130 -2.73 -22.34 -21.19
N ILE A 131 -1.90 -23.09 -20.44
CA ILE A 131 -0.66 -22.57 -19.84
C ILE A 131 0.31 -22.12 -20.94
N THR A 132 0.52 -22.94 -21.97
CA THR A 132 1.43 -22.64 -23.09
C THR A 132 0.97 -21.42 -23.89
N TYR A 133 -0.33 -21.31 -24.15
CA TYR A 133 -0.94 -20.18 -24.85
C TYR A 133 -0.74 -18.89 -24.06
N TYR A 134 -0.92 -18.93 -22.74
CA TYR A 134 -0.67 -17.77 -21.89
C TYR A 134 0.82 -17.40 -21.86
N ASP A 135 1.72 -18.39 -21.76
CA ASP A 135 3.16 -18.14 -21.77
C ASP A 135 3.61 -17.46 -23.08
N LEU A 136 3.20 -17.99 -24.23
CA LEU A 136 3.56 -17.45 -25.54
C LEU A 136 2.87 -16.12 -25.86
N GLY A 137 1.62 -15.94 -25.45
CA GLY A 137 0.80 -14.77 -25.78
C GLY A 137 0.98 -13.58 -24.84
N TYR A 138 1.30 -13.83 -23.57
CA TYR A 138 1.38 -12.79 -22.54
C TYR A 138 2.77 -12.70 -21.88
N ILE A 139 3.26 -13.79 -21.28
CA ILE A 139 4.52 -13.76 -20.51
C ILE A 139 5.72 -13.44 -21.38
N LYS A 140 5.89 -14.21 -22.47
CA LYS A 140 7.06 -14.12 -23.33
C LYS A 140 7.24 -12.76 -23.98
N PRO A 141 6.19 -12.13 -24.58
CA PRO A 141 6.29 -10.77 -25.09
C PRO A 141 6.65 -9.74 -24.02
N LYS A 142 6.06 -9.84 -22.82
CA LYS A 142 6.33 -8.90 -21.72
C LYS A 142 7.77 -8.98 -21.23
N ILE A 143 8.33 -10.17 -21.13
CA ILE A 143 9.75 -10.36 -20.79
C ILE A 143 10.66 -9.83 -21.89
N GLN A 144 10.33 -10.06 -23.16
CA GLN A 144 11.10 -9.53 -24.30
C GLN A 144 11.10 -8.00 -24.35
N ASN A 145 10.00 -7.37 -23.95
CA ASN A 145 9.85 -5.91 -23.88
C ASN A 145 10.42 -5.29 -22.59
N ASP A 146 11.09 -6.07 -21.73
CA ASP A 146 11.58 -5.65 -20.41
C ASP A 146 10.50 -5.16 -19.43
N GLU A 147 9.25 -5.55 -19.66
CA GLU A 147 8.06 -5.23 -18.86
C GLU A 147 7.87 -6.26 -17.72
N TYR A 148 8.95 -6.59 -17.00
CA TYR A 148 8.93 -7.60 -15.92
C TYR A 148 7.90 -7.30 -14.82
N ASP A 149 7.65 -6.01 -14.58
CA ASP A 149 6.71 -5.53 -13.55
C ASP A 149 5.28 -6.01 -13.78
N GLU A 150 4.89 -6.26 -15.03
CA GLU A 150 3.55 -6.72 -15.38
C GLU A 150 3.37 -8.21 -15.14
N VAL A 151 4.43 -9.00 -15.28
CA VAL A 151 4.43 -10.47 -15.12
C VAL A 151 4.97 -10.93 -13.77
N PHE A 152 4.92 -10.07 -12.75
CA PHE A 152 5.66 -10.24 -11.50
C PHE A 152 5.44 -11.58 -10.81
N LEU A 153 4.18 -12.01 -10.65
CA LEU A 153 3.82 -13.29 -10.04
C LEU A 153 3.26 -14.30 -11.04
N ASP A 154 2.88 -13.87 -12.25
CA ASP A 154 2.21 -14.72 -13.25
C ASP A 154 3.07 -15.92 -13.63
N VAL A 155 4.33 -15.67 -13.96
CA VAL A 155 5.29 -16.71 -14.37
C VAL A 155 5.45 -17.76 -13.29
N PHE A 156 5.57 -17.31 -12.03
CA PHE A 156 5.71 -18.19 -10.88
C PHE A 156 4.44 -19.02 -10.66
N CYS A 157 3.27 -18.40 -10.71
CA CYS A 157 2.00 -19.08 -10.46
C CYS A 157 1.63 -20.07 -11.58
N PHE A 158 1.85 -19.72 -12.85
CA PHE A 158 1.71 -20.67 -13.96
C PHE A 158 2.75 -21.79 -13.89
N GLY A 159 3.96 -21.52 -13.40
CA GLY A 159 4.95 -22.54 -13.12
C GLY A 159 4.49 -23.54 -12.07
N ILE A 160 3.81 -23.10 -11.01
CA ILE A 160 3.19 -23.99 -10.02
C ILE A 160 2.13 -24.89 -10.68
N LEU A 161 1.21 -24.29 -11.46
CA LEU A 161 0.16 -25.06 -12.14
C LEU A 161 0.73 -26.08 -13.12
N GLY A 162 1.73 -25.70 -13.93
CA GLY A 162 2.41 -26.62 -14.82
C GLY A 162 3.18 -27.71 -14.07
N SER A 163 3.70 -27.41 -12.88
CA SER A 163 4.45 -28.40 -12.10
C SER A 163 3.56 -29.50 -11.51
N ILE A 164 2.27 -29.21 -11.27
CA ILE A 164 1.27 -30.23 -10.90
C ILE A 164 1.12 -31.27 -12.04
N ILE A 165 1.30 -30.85 -13.29
CA ILE A 165 1.24 -31.72 -14.47
C ILE A 165 2.65 -32.23 -14.80
N TYR A 166 3.02 -33.37 -14.20
CA TYR A 166 4.27 -34.09 -14.47
C TYR A 166 5.56 -33.24 -14.28
N GLY A 167 5.54 -32.18 -13.47
CA GLY A 167 6.71 -31.32 -13.25
C GLY A 167 7.08 -30.43 -14.45
N THR A 168 6.23 -30.33 -15.46
CA THR A 168 6.51 -29.60 -16.71
C THR A 168 6.70 -28.10 -16.51
N GLY A 169 6.11 -27.53 -15.44
CA GLY A 169 6.25 -26.12 -15.08
C GLY A 169 7.53 -25.75 -14.31
N SER A 170 8.44 -26.68 -14.06
CA SER A 170 9.66 -26.42 -13.27
C SER A 170 10.54 -25.30 -13.85
N ILE A 171 10.69 -25.24 -15.17
CA ILE A 171 11.45 -24.16 -15.85
C ILE A 171 10.78 -22.80 -15.63
N LEU A 172 9.44 -22.73 -15.72
CA LEU A 172 8.68 -21.52 -15.43
C LEU A 172 8.80 -21.09 -13.97
N ILE A 173 8.84 -22.02 -13.01
CA ILE A 173 9.08 -21.68 -11.59
C ILE A 173 10.44 -21.00 -11.45
N VAL A 174 11.50 -21.58 -12.00
CA VAL A 174 12.86 -20.99 -11.94
C VAL A 174 12.87 -19.61 -12.58
N GLN A 175 12.21 -19.45 -13.73
CA GLN A 175 12.07 -18.17 -14.41
C GLN A 175 11.31 -17.15 -13.56
N GLY A 176 10.18 -17.54 -12.96
CA GLY A 176 9.38 -16.69 -12.08
C GLY A 176 10.14 -16.24 -10.84
N VAL A 177 10.88 -17.14 -10.19
CA VAL A 177 11.76 -16.77 -9.06
C VAL A 177 12.80 -15.73 -9.49
N LEU A 178 13.42 -15.90 -10.66
CA LEU A 178 14.39 -14.94 -11.17
C LEU A 178 13.77 -13.58 -11.52
N VAL A 179 12.56 -13.57 -12.08
CA VAL A 179 11.79 -12.33 -12.33
C VAL A 179 11.51 -11.59 -11.02
N ILE A 180 11.06 -12.31 -9.99
CA ILE A 180 10.81 -11.75 -8.66
C ILE A 180 12.10 -11.16 -8.07
N VAL A 181 13.19 -11.93 -8.09
CA VAL A 181 14.50 -11.47 -7.60
C VAL A 181 14.97 -10.24 -8.36
N TYR A 182 14.84 -10.23 -9.69
CA TYR A 182 15.21 -9.09 -10.53
C TYR A 182 14.44 -7.82 -10.15
N ILE A 183 13.13 -7.92 -9.95
CA ILE A 183 12.29 -6.78 -9.57
C ILE A 183 12.65 -6.27 -8.18
N LEU A 184 12.89 -7.17 -7.21
CA LEU A 184 13.29 -6.80 -5.85
C LEU A 184 14.66 -6.12 -5.79
N VAL A 185 15.64 -6.61 -6.57
CA VAL A 185 16.97 -5.96 -6.67
C VAL A 185 16.84 -4.58 -7.33
N LYS A 186 16.07 -4.48 -8.42
CA LYS A 186 15.84 -3.23 -9.14
C LYS A 186 15.06 -2.21 -8.31
N SER A 187 14.12 -2.65 -7.47
CA SER A 187 13.30 -1.78 -6.61
C SER A 187 14.10 -1.26 -5.41
N ALA A 188 14.96 -2.09 -4.81
CA ALA A 188 15.89 -1.68 -3.77
C ALA A 188 16.83 -0.54 -4.23
N ASN A 189 17.21 -0.55 -5.50
CA ASN A 189 18.06 0.48 -6.10
C ASN A 189 17.34 1.80 -6.43
N LYS A 190 16.00 1.83 -6.40
CA LYS A 190 15.18 2.95 -6.89
C LYS A 190 14.30 3.63 -5.83
N GLU A 191 14.50 3.35 -4.54
CA GLU A 191 13.64 3.85 -3.44
C GLU A 191 12.14 3.60 -3.71
N VAL A 192 11.81 2.46 -4.33
CA VAL A 192 10.42 2.12 -4.65
C VAL A 192 9.69 1.79 -3.35
N LYS A 193 8.51 2.37 -3.13
CA LYS A 193 7.70 2.10 -1.94
C LYS A 193 7.17 0.67 -1.97
N LEU A 194 7.06 0.04 -0.80
CA LEU A 194 6.46 -1.29 -0.66
C LEU A 194 5.03 -1.35 -1.23
N TYR A 195 4.30 -0.24 -1.17
CA TYR A 195 2.97 -0.10 -1.72
C TYR A 195 2.92 -0.37 -3.24
N ASP A 196 3.87 0.18 -3.99
CA ASP A 196 3.95 -0.01 -5.45
C ASP A 196 4.24 -1.46 -5.83
N ILE A 197 5.07 -2.14 -5.04
CA ILE A 197 5.33 -3.58 -5.21
C ILE A 197 4.05 -4.37 -4.94
N GLY A 198 3.29 -4.00 -3.91
CA GLY A 198 1.98 -4.58 -3.63
C GLY A 198 0.97 -4.37 -4.76
N LEU A 199 0.93 -3.17 -5.36
CA LEU A 199 0.06 -2.88 -6.52
C LEU A 199 0.42 -3.74 -7.73
N LYS A 200 1.72 -3.92 -8.02
CA LYS A 200 2.20 -4.81 -9.08
C LYS A 200 1.80 -6.26 -8.84
N ALA A 201 2.00 -6.75 -7.61
CA ALA A 201 1.58 -8.10 -7.21
C ALA A 201 0.07 -8.31 -7.36
N LYS A 202 -0.73 -7.32 -6.97
CA LYS A 202 -2.19 -7.33 -7.12
C LYS A 202 -2.60 -7.39 -8.59
N ASN A 203 -2.00 -6.58 -9.45
CA ASN A 203 -2.33 -6.55 -10.88
C ASN A 203 -2.01 -7.88 -11.56
N SER A 204 -0.83 -8.43 -11.31
CA SER A 204 -0.42 -9.74 -11.80
C SER A 204 -1.41 -10.83 -11.35
N ILE A 205 -1.72 -10.93 -10.05
CA ILE A 205 -2.70 -11.94 -9.59
C ILE A 205 -4.11 -11.70 -10.15
N ASN A 206 -4.52 -10.45 -10.38
CA ASN A 206 -5.82 -10.13 -10.98
C ASN A 206 -5.93 -10.58 -12.45
N GLU A 207 -4.83 -10.47 -13.20
CA GLU A 207 -4.71 -10.99 -14.57
C GLU A 207 -4.76 -12.52 -14.61
N PHE A 208 -4.22 -13.16 -13.57
CA PHE A 208 -4.03 -14.59 -13.48
C PHE A 208 -5.23 -15.37 -12.88
N SER A 209 -5.91 -14.82 -11.88
CA SER A 209 -6.77 -15.58 -10.95
C SER A 209 -7.86 -16.42 -11.61
N ALA A 210 -8.60 -15.84 -12.56
CA ALA A 210 -9.69 -16.54 -13.24
C ALA A 210 -9.18 -17.64 -14.18
N SER A 211 -8.13 -17.36 -14.94
CA SER A 211 -7.47 -18.31 -15.85
C SER A 211 -6.89 -19.50 -15.08
N ALA A 212 -6.26 -19.22 -13.94
CA ALA A 212 -5.74 -20.23 -13.03
C ALA A 212 -6.84 -21.14 -12.48
N GLY A 213 -7.96 -20.55 -12.03
CA GLY A 213 -9.12 -21.30 -11.55
C GLY A 213 -9.69 -22.23 -12.60
N PHE A 214 -9.77 -21.78 -13.85
CA PHE A 214 -10.20 -22.63 -14.98
C PHE A 214 -9.26 -23.81 -15.21
N ILE A 215 -7.94 -23.58 -15.18
CA ILE A 215 -6.93 -24.65 -15.33
C ILE A 215 -7.04 -25.66 -14.18
N ILE A 216 -7.23 -25.19 -12.94
CA ILE A 216 -7.43 -26.08 -11.78
C ILE A 216 -8.66 -26.98 -12.00
N ILE A 217 -9.78 -26.43 -12.52
CA ILE A 217 -10.96 -27.23 -12.84
C ILE A 217 -10.65 -28.32 -13.86
N LEU A 218 -9.89 -28.02 -14.93
CA LEU A 218 -9.50 -29.03 -15.92
C LEU A 218 -8.66 -30.15 -15.30
N ILE A 219 -7.68 -29.80 -14.46
CA ILE A 219 -6.84 -30.78 -13.75
C ILE A 219 -7.68 -31.64 -12.80
N VAL A 220 -8.60 -31.03 -12.06
CA VAL A 220 -9.49 -31.76 -11.14
C VAL A 220 -10.41 -32.71 -11.90
N LEU A 221 -10.98 -32.27 -13.03
CA LEU A 221 -11.78 -33.13 -13.89
C LEU A 221 -10.97 -34.32 -14.42
N SER A 222 -9.70 -34.11 -14.77
CA SER A 222 -8.83 -35.19 -15.22
C SER A 222 -8.60 -36.24 -14.11
N PHE A 223 -8.31 -35.80 -12.88
CA PHE A 223 -8.15 -36.68 -11.72
C PHE A 223 -9.44 -37.41 -11.32
N LEU A 224 -10.59 -36.73 -11.37
CA LEU A 224 -11.90 -37.35 -11.10
C LEU A 224 -12.18 -38.47 -12.10
N ILE A 225 -11.89 -38.22 -13.38
CA ILE A 225 -12.08 -39.22 -14.43
C ILE A 225 -11.09 -40.36 -14.27
N GLN A 226 -9.83 -40.12 -13.90
CA GLN A 226 -8.89 -41.19 -13.54
C GLN A 226 -9.31 -41.99 -12.31
N GLY A 227 -10.32 -41.54 -11.55
CA GLY A 227 -10.82 -42.20 -10.34
C GLY A 227 -9.79 -42.27 -9.21
N ASP A 228 -8.64 -41.61 -9.35
CA ASP A 228 -7.66 -41.44 -8.28
C ASP A 228 -8.22 -40.54 -7.17
N LEU A 229 -9.13 -39.62 -7.51
CA LEU A 229 -9.79 -38.78 -6.53
C LEU A 229 -10.89 -39.53 -5.73
N LEU A 230 -11.41 -40.64 -6.28
CA LEU A 230 -12.31 -41.57 -5.58
C LEU A 230 -11.58 -42.49 -4.60
N ALA A 231 -10.24 -42.51 -4.57
CA ALA A 231 -9.48 -43.16 -3.51
C ALA A 231 -9.49 -42.34 -2.21
N ILE A 232 -9.60 -41.00 -2.31
CA ILE A 232 -9.86 -40.11 -1.17
C ILE A 232 -11.32 -40.25 -0.71
N ASP A 233 -12.19 -40.69 -1.61
CA ASP A 233 -13.61 -40.89 -1.37
C ASP A 233 -13.98 -42.34 -0.99
N TRP A 234 -13.04 -43.05 -0.34
CA TRP A 234 -13.37 -44.31 0.33
C TRP A 234 -14.56 -44.11 1.28
N SER A 235 -14.74 -42.92 1.86
CA SER A 235 -15.87 -42.53 2.70
C SER A 235 -17.23 -42.46 1.98
N PHE A 236 -17.35 -41.85 0.79
CA PHE A 236 -18.64 -41.95 0.07
C PHE A 236 -18.82 -43.36 -0.49
N LYS A 237 -17.77 -43.98 -1.03
CA LYS A 237 -17.94 -45.30 -1.65
C LYS A 237 -18.35 -46.37 -0.64
N THR A 238 -17.85 -46.33 0.60
CA THR A 238 -18.35 -47.19 1.69
C THR A 238 -19.78 -46.83 2.08
N PHE A 239 -20.14 -45.55 2.14
CA PHE A 239 -21.51 -45.11 2.45
C PHE A 239 -22.54 -45.57 1.41
N PHE A 240 -22.16 -45.61 0.13
CA PHE A 240 -23.04 -46.00 -0.98
C PHE A 240 -23.07 -47.52 -1.22
N LEU A 241 -21.92 -48.22 -1.07
CA LEU A 241 -21.87 -49.69 -1.19
C LEU A 241 -22.62 -50.41 -0.07
N GLU A 242 -22.66 -49.83 1.14
CA GLU A 242 -23.37 -50.41 2.28
C GLU A 242 -24.90 -50.24 2.18
N ASN A 243 -25.37 -49.25 1.41
CA ASN A 243 -26.80 -48.92 1.27
C ASN A 243 -27.46 -49.47 0.00
N ASN A 244 -26.74 -50.28 -0.80
CA ASN A 244 -27.31 -51.01 -1.95
C ASN A 244 -28.03 -50.10 -2.97
N ILE A 245 -27.43 -48.93 -3.23
CA ILE A 245 -28.19 -47.85 -3.83
C ILE A 245 -28.25 -47.90 -5.36
N SER A 246 -29.46 -47.68 -5.88
CA SER A 246 -29.83 -47.83 -7.29
C SER A 246 -29.14 -46.85 -8.25
N PHE A 247 -29.05 -47.22 -9.54
CA PHE A 247 -28.59 -46.43 -10.69
C PHE A 247 -29.10 -44.97 -10.73
N MET A 248 -30.26 -44.69 -10.14
CA MET A 248 -30.82 -43.33 -10.04
C MET A 248 -29.97 -42.39 -9.19
N GLU A 249 -29.29 -42.88 -8.14
CA GLU A 249 -28.46 -42.01 -7.29
C GLU A 249 -27.10 -41.66 -7.90
N GLU A 250 -26.51 -42.55 -8.72
CA GLU A 250 -25.31 -42.20 -9.50
C GLU A 250 -25.60 -41.05 -10.46
N GLN A 251 -26.77 -41.05 -11.10
CA GLN A 251 -27.20 -39.97 -12.00
C GLN A 251 -27.48 -38.66 -11.23
N ILE A 252 -28.09 -38.75 -10.05
CA ILE A 252 -28.34 -37.57 -9.19
C ILE A 252 -27.01 -36.96 -8.72
N SER A 253 -26.04 -37.79 -8.32
CA SER A 253 -24.71 -37.33 -7.91
C SER A 253 -23.96 -36.65 -9.05
N LEU A 254 -23.95 -37.26 -10.24
CA LEU A 254 -23.35 -36.68 -11.45
C LEU A 254 -24.01 -35.34 -11.82
N PHE A 255 -25.35 -35.28 -11.78
CA PHE A 255 -26.09 -34.05 -12.07
C PHE A 255 -25.80 -32.96 -11.03
N GLY A 256 -25.75 -33.30 -9.74
CA GLY A 256 -25.36 -32.40 -8.67
C GLY A 256 -23.95 -31.85 -8.86
N PHE A 257 -22.99 -32.71 -9.24
CA PHE A 257 -21.63 -32.30 -9.56
C PHE A 257 -21.57 -31.31 -10.74
N LEU A 258 -22.31 -31.56 -11.82
CA LEU A 258 -22.38 -30.67 -12.98
C LEU A 258 -22.99 -29.30 -12.61
N ILE A 259 -24.01 -29.27 -11.76
CA ILE A 259 -24.59 -28.01 -11.26
C ILE A 259 -23.55 -27.22 -10.48
N VAL A 260 -22.85 -27.87 -9.54
CA VAL A 260 -21.81 -27.23 -8.74
C VAL A 260 -20.70 -26.67 -9.63
N LEU A 261 -20.24 -27.47 -10.60
CA LEU A 261 -19.23 -27.05 -11.59
C LEU A 261 -19.71 -25.83 -12.40
N GLY A 262 -20.96 -25.83 -12.86
CA GLY A 262 -21.57 -24.69 -13.55
C GLY A 262 -21.60 -23.42 -12.69
N ILE A 263 -21.96 -23.54 -11.41
CA ILE A 263 -21.96 -22.43 -10.45
C ILE A 263 -20.54 -21.83 -10.31
N ILE A 264 -19.51 -22.67 -10.21
CA ILE A 264 -18.13 -22.21 -10.05
C ILE A 264 -17.62 -21.53 -11.31
N MET A 265 -17.95 -22.06 -12.49
CA MET A 265 -17.65 -21.42 -13.77
C MET A 265 -18.27 -20.03 -13.86
N ILE A 266 -19.50 -19.84 -13.35
CA ILE A 266 -20.13 -18.52 -13.26
C ILE A 266 -19.32 -17.59 -12.33
N PHE A 267 -18.87 -18.07 -11.17
CA PHE A 267 -18.06 -17.26 -10.26
C PHE A 267 -16.68 -16.89 -10.81
N LEU A 268 -16.01 -17.80 -11.53
CA LEU A 268 -14.77 -17.50 -12.25
C LEU A 268 -15.01 -16.46 -13.35
N LEU A 269 -16.14 -16.56 -14.07
CA LEU A 269 -16.52 -15.57 -15.07
C LEU A 269 -16.81 -14.19 -14.45
N ILE A 270 -17.43 -14.16 -13.26
CA ILE A 270 -17.61 -12.91 -12.50
C ILE A 270 -16.25 -12.31 -12.12
N ASP A 271 -15.28 -13.11 -11.67
CA ASP A 271 -13.93 -12.61 -11.37
C ASP A 271 -13.24 -12.07 -12.64
N TYR A 272 -13.34 -12.81 -13.75
CA TYR A 272 -12.81 -12.39 -15.06
C TYR A 272 -13.42 -11.06 -15.52
N ASN A 273 -14.73 -10.88 -15.39
CA ASN A 273 -15.41 -9.64 -15.78
C ASN A 273 -15.07 -8.45 -14.87
N ARG A 274 -14.62 -8.70 -13.64
CA ARG A 274 -14.20 -7.65 -12.69
C ARG A 274 -12.75 -7.25 -12.84
N LYS A 275 -11.98 -7.93 -13.68
CA LYS A 275 -10.56 -7.72 -13.93
C LYS A 275 -10.19 -6.25 -14.15
N ASP A 276 -10.79 -5.60 -15.14
CA ASP A 276 -10.48 -4.21 -15.49
C ASP A 276 -10.79 -3.23 -14.34
N SER A 277 -11.85 -3.51 -13.57
CA SER A 277 -12.25 -2.65 -12.45
C SER A 277 -11.24 -2.69 -11.31
N VAL A 278 -10.60 -3.84 -11.08
CA VAL A 278 -9.62 -4.05 -10.01
C VAL A 278 -8.22 -3.61 -10.44
N GLU A 279 -7.90 -3.72 -11.73
CA GLU A 279 -6.63 -3.26 -12.28
C GLU A 279 -6.48 -1.74 -12.16
N LYS A 280 -7.51 -0.98 -12.57
CA LYS A 280 -7.54 0.48 -12.53
C LYS A 280 -7.65 1.07 -11.11
N ALA A 281 -8.05 0.25 -10.13
CA ALA A 281 -8.16 0.69 -8.75
C ALA A 281 -6.77 0.89 -8.13
N VAL A 282 -6.50 2.14 -7.73
CA VAL A 282 -5.28 2.54 -6.98
C VAL A 282 -5.52 2.42 -5.49
N THR A 283 -6.69 2.84 -5.01
CA THR A 283 -7.08 2.71 -3.60
C THR A 283 -8.21 1.73 -3.42
N PHE A 284 -8.16 0.99 -2.31
CA PHE A 284 -9.08 -0.08 -2.01
C PHE A 284 -9.93 0.24 -0.79
N SER A 285 -11.22 -0.08 -0.87
CA SER A 285 -12.11 -0.06 0.28
C SER A 285 -12.15 -1.44 0.94
N PRO A 286 -12.48 -1.53 2.24
CA PRO A 286 -12.74 -2.82 2.89
C PRO A 286 -13.84 -3.64 2.21
N LEU A 287 -14.78 -2.97 1.51
CA LEU A 287 -15.84 -3.64 0.75
C LEU A 287 -15.29 -4.39 -0.47
N ASP A 288 -14.27 -3.86 -1.14
CA ASP A 288 -13.65 -4.51 -2.29
C ASP A 288 -12.95 -5.81 -1.89
N PHE A 289 -12.29 -5.77 -0.72
CA PHE A 289 -11.76 -6.96 -0.07
C PHE A 289 -12.88 -7.97 0.21
N ILE A 290 -13.93 -7.58 0.94
CA ILE A 290 -15.03 -8.49 1.35
C ILE A 290 -15.66 -9.17 0.13
N LYS A 291 -15.95 -8.42 -0.93
CA LYS A 291 -16.54 -8.97 -2.17
C LYS A 291 -15.63 -10.01 -2.81
N THR A 292 -14.34 -9.71 -2.92
CA THR A 292 -13.35 -10.61 -3.54
C THR A 292 -13.09 -11.83 -2.66
N PHE A 293 -13.11 -11.65 -1.33
CA PHE A 293 -12.92 -12.71 -0.36
C PHE A 293 -14.09 -13.71 -0.35
N ILE A 294 -15.34 -13.24 -0.35
CA ILE A 294 -16.53 -14.10 -0.43
C ILE A 294 -16.51 -14.88 -1.75
N LEU A 295 -16.21 -14.20 -2.86
CA LEU A 295 -16.06 -14.84 -4.16
C LEU A 295 -15.00 -15.95 -4.10
N GLY A 296 -13.83 -15.65 -3.54
CA GLY A 296 -12.76 -16.62 -3.34
C GLY A 296 -13.17 -17.82 -2.48
N ILE A 297 -13.89 -17.63 -1.36
CA ILE A 297 -14.37 -18.72 -0.51
C ILE A 297 -15.30 -19.64 -1.31
N ILE A 298 -16.28 -19.08 -2.01
CA ILE A 298 -17.25 -19.86 -2.76
C ILE A 298 -16.55 -20.67 -3.85
N THR A 299 -15.65 -20.06 -4.61
CA THR A 299 -14.89 -20.75 -5.67
C THR A 299 -13.89 -21.77 -5.09
N THR A 300 -13.32 -21.53 -3.91
CA THR A 300 -12.37 -22.45 -3.24
C THR A 300 -13.06 -23.67 -2.65
N SER A 301 -14.35 -23.57 -2.30
CA SER A 301 -15.14 -24.70 -1.79
C SER A 301 -15.13 -25.92 -2.71
N PHE A 302 -14.79 -25.72 -3.98
CA PHE A 302 -14.61 -26.78 -4.96
C PHE A 302 -13.15 -26.92 -5.36
N TYR A 303 -12.50 -27.93 -4.79
CA TYR A 303 -11.13 -28.34 -5.13
C TYR A 303 -10.10 -27.21 -5.18
N SER A 304 -10.31 -26.17 -4.37
CA SER A 304 -9.44 -25.00 -4.29
C SER A 304 -9.29 -24.19 -5.59
N ALA A 305 -10.24 -24.27 -6.53
CA ALA A 305 -10.21 -23.49 -7.78
C ALA A 305 -10.14 -21.96 -7.53
N GLY A 306 -10.64 -21.50 -6.39
CA GLY A 306 -10.61 -20.09 -5.96
C GLY A 306 -9.36 -19.64 -5.21
N ILE A 307 -8.33 -20.47 -5.06
CA ILE A 307 -7.17 -20.16 -4.19
C ILE A 307 -6.47 -18.85 -4.59
N PHE A 308 -6.36 -18.57 -5.89
CA PHE A 308 -5.74 -17.33 -6.38
C PHE A 308 -6.66 -16.10 -6.24
N ILE A 309 -7.98 -16.30 -6.22
CA ILE A 309 -8.94 -15.23 -5.88
C ILE A 309 -8.84 -14.89 -4.38
N LEU A 310 -8.61 -15.89 -3.52
CA LEU A 310 -8.33 -15.63 -2.10
C LEU A 310 -7.01 -14.89 -1.91
N LEU A 311 -5.95 -15.27 -2.63
CA LEU A 311 -4.67 -14.57 -2.59
C LEU A 311 -4.81 -13.11 -3.06
N LYS A 312 -5.58 -12.89 -4.13
CA LYS A 312 -5.98 -11.55 -4.60
C LYS A 312 -6.67 -10.74 -3.51
N ALA A 313 -7.64 -11.33 -2.81
CA ALA A 313 -8.33 -10.68 -1.71
C ALA A 313 -7.36 -10.30 -0.57
N ILE A 314 -6.44 -11.19 -0.20
CA ILE A 314 -5.43 -10.92 0.85
C ILE A 314 -4.55 -9.73 0.44
N LEU A 315 -4.12 -9.65 -0.83
CA LEU A 315 -3.34 -8.50 -1.32
C LEU A 315 -4.14 -7.20 -1.28
N ILE A 316 -5.41 -7.23 -1.69
CA ILE A 316 -6.31 -6.07 -1.59
C ILE A 316 -6.45 -5.61 -0.12
N LEU A 317 -6.53 -6.54 0.84
CA LEU A 317 -6.58 -6.20 2.26
C LEU A 317 -5.29 -5.53 2.74
N ILE A 318 -4.12 -6.08 2.36
CA ILE A 318 -2.83 -5.50 2.71
C ILE A 318 -2.71 -4.08 2.14
N LEU A 319 -3.12 -3.88 0.89
CA LEU A 319 -3.14 -2.57 0.23
C LEU A 319 -4.17 -1.60 0.83
N ALA A 320 -5.29 -2.11 1.34
CA ALA A 320 -6.29 -1.28 2.03
C ALA A 320 -5.78 -0.78 3.40
N ILE A 321 -4.98 -1.59 4.11
CA ILE A 321 -4.38 -1.22 5.40
C ILE A 321 -3.17 -0.31 5.21
N GLY A 322 -2.32 -0.61 4.23
CA GLY A 322 -1.07 0.11 3.95
C GLY A 322 -1.23 1.39 3.12
N LYS A 323 -2.43 2.01 3.11
CA LYS A 323 -2.69 3.20 2.29
C LYS A 323 -1.65 4.30 2.57
N PRO A 324 -1.03 4.89 1.51
CA PRO A 324 -0.19 6.07 1.68
C PRO A 324 -1.03 7.24 2.20
N SER A 325 -0.39 8.20 2.87
CA SER A 325 -1.07 9.37 3.45
C SER A 325 -1.73 10.22 2.36
N GLU A 326 -2.84 10.92 2.68
CA GLU A 326 -3.66 11.69 1.73
C GLU A 326 -2.87 12.73 0.89
N LEU A 327 -1.68 13.13 1.36
CA LEU A 327 -0.77 14.05 0.67
C LEU A 327 0.03 13.40 -0.48
N GLU A 328 0.24 12.08 -0.43
CA GLU A 328 0.90 11.30 -1.47
C GLU A 328 -0.09 10.80 -2.52
N GLU A 329 -1.33 10.50 -2.12
CA GLU A 329 -2.43 10.07 -2.99
C GLU A 329 -2.71 11.11 -4.10
N LYS A 330 -2.65 12.40 -3.79
CA LYS A 330 -2.79 13.48 -4.80
C LYS A 330 -1.65 13.54 -5.82
N LYS A 331 -0.42 13.14 -5.43
CA LYS A 331 0.74 13.14 -6.33
C LYS A 331 0.78 11.90 -7.22
N GLU A 332 0.47 10.73 -6.68
CA GLU A 332 0.43 9.47 -7.44
C GLU A 332 -0.70 9.45 -8.46
N ILE A 333 -1.89 9.97 -8.12
CA ILE A 333 -3.01 10.11 -9.07
C ILE A 333 -2.65 11.08 -10.21
N GLN A 334 -1.94 12.18 -9.91
CA GLN A 334 -1.47 13.11 -10.95
C GLN A 334 -0.40 12.49 -11.86
N GLU A 335 0.54 11.70 -11.33
CA GLU A 335 1.58 11.06 -12.14
C GLU A 335 1.06 9.89 -12.99
N LEU A 336 0.08 9.13 -12.50
CA LEU A 336 -0.57 8.06 -13.28
C LEU A 336 -1.40 8.61 -14.44
N HIS A 337 -2.19 9.66 -14.20
CA HIS A 337 -2.93 10.35 -15.28
C HIS A 337 -1.98 10.95 -16.33
N TYR A 338 -0.84 11.51 -15.90
CA TYR A 338 0.15 12.09 -16.81
C TYR A 338 0.90 11.03 -17.65
N LYS A 339 1.03 9.80 -17.16
CA LYS A 339 1.62 8.67 -17.90
C LYS A 339 0.66 8.05 -18.92
N GLU A 340 -0.64 8.03 -18.63
CA GLU A 340 -1.65 7.55 -19.58
C GLU A 340 -1.85 8.52 -20.75
N GLU A 341 -1.82 9.84 -20.51
CA GLU A 341 -1.92 10.86 -21.57
C GLU A 341 -0.73 10.87 -22.55
N LYS A 342 0.44 10.36 -22.14
CA LYS A 342 1.65 10.29 -22.99
C LYS A 342 1.77 9.04 -23.85
N ARG A 343 0.78 8.12 -23.83
CA ARG A 343 0.69 7.09 -24.86
C ARG A 343 0.28 7.77 -26.17
N VAL A 344 1.28 8.10 -26.99
CA VAL A 344 1.12 8.68 -28.33
C VAL A 344 0.07 7.86 -29.10
N PRO A 345 -0.93 8.50 -29.74
CA PRO A 345 -1.89 7.80 -30.58
C PRO A 345 -1.13 7.03 -31.67
N TYR A 346 -1.40 5.73 -31.75
CA TYR A 346 -0.98 4.91 -32.89
C TYR A 346 -1.41 5.62 -34.19
N GLU A 347 -0.46 5.88 -35.08
CA GLU A 347 -0.79 6.29 -36.45
C GLU A 347 -1.64 5.20 -37.09
N PRO A 348 -2.84 5.53 -37.61
CA PRO A 348 -3.66 4.55 -38.29
C PRO A 348 -3.01 4.21 -39.64
N ILE A 349 -2.67 2.94 -39.81
CA ILE A 349 -2.37 2.37 -41.13
C ILE A 349 -3.62 2.55 -41.99
N SER A 350 -3.47 3.35 -43.04
CA SER A 350 -4.50 3.67 -44.02
C SER A 350 -4.87 2.45 -44.85
N HIS A 351 -6.11 1.95 -44.74
CA HIS A 351 -6.80 1.29 -45.84
C HIS A 351 -8.32 1.61 -45.79
N THR A 352 -8.69 2.52 -46.68
CA THR A 352 -9.89 2.59 -47.54
C THR A 352 -11.23 2.00 -47.06
N GLU A 353 -12.16 2.95 -46.80
CA GLU A 353 -13.55 3.08 -47.30
C GLU A 353 -14.71 2.11 -46.95
N HIS A 354 -15.79 2.80 -46.51
CA HIS A 354 -17.23 2.50 -46.48
C HIS A 354 -17.73 1.61 -45.31
N VAL A 355 -18.58 2.10 -44.40
CA VAL A 355 -20.02 2.40 -44.58
C VAL A 355 -20.56 3.15 -43.34
N LYS A 356 -21.53 4.06 -43.60
CA LYS A 356 -22.23 4.97 -42.68
C LYS A 356 -23.24 4.31 -41.72
N LYS A 357 -23.43 4.96 -40.56
CA LYS A 357 -24.66 5.26 -39.76
C LYS A 357 -24.28 5.15 -38.26
N GLY A 358 -24.52 6.08 -37.35
CA GLY A 358 -25.44 7.23 -37.26
C GLY A 358 -26.22 7.12 -35.93
N ILE A 359 -26.36 8.24 -35.19
CA ILE A 359 -27.29 8.49 -34.04
C ILE A 359 -26.74 8.02 -32.66
N SER A 360 -26.77 8.74 -31.53
CA SER A 360 -27.14 10.12 -31.14
C SER A 360 -26.67 10.37 -29.70
N GLN A 361 -26.26 11.61 -29.41
CA GLN A 361 -26.11 12.19 -28.07
C GLN A 361 -27.42 12.12 -27.26
N LYS A 362 -27.30 11.99 -25.93
CA LYS A 362 -28.21 12.61 -24.95
C LYS A 362 -27.43 13.00 -23.69
N ASP A 363 -27.51 14.29 -23.36
CA ASP A 363 -27.05 14.93 -22.14
C ASP A 363 -28.05 14.75 -20.96
N PHE A 364 -27.57 15.19 -19.78
CA PHE A 364 -28.26 15.59 -18.53
C PHE A 364 -28.36 14.60 -17.32
N HIS A 365 -27.44 14.82 -16.34
CA HIS A 365 -27.62 15.13 -14.90
C HIS A 365 -29.01 15.00 -14.20
N PRO A 366 -29.13 15.10 -12.85
CA PRO A 366 -28.29 14.64 -11.72
C PRO A 366 -29.12 13.92 -10.60
N TYR A 367 -28.42 13.45 -9.55
CA TYR A 367 -28.84 13.12 -8.18
C TYR A 367 -30.34 13.02 -7.80
N LYS A 368 -30.71 11.90 -7.14
CA LYS A 368 -31.75 11.87 -6.11
C LYS A 368 -31.23 11.21 -4.83
N ALA A 369 -31.28 11.98 -3.76
CA ALA A 369 -31.23 11.51 -2.38
C ALA A 369 -32.58 10.87 -2.01
N SER A 370 -32.55 9.78 -1.27
CA SER A 370 -33.70 9.33 -0.49
C SER A 370 -33.25 8.56 0.75
N ASP A 371 -33.45 9.23 1.88
CA ASP A 371 -33.68 8.83 3.27
C ASP A 371 -33.61 7.37 3.75
N PHE A 372 -32.92 7.26 4.89
CA PHE A 372 -33.24 6.51 6.12
C PHE A 372 -33.87 5.11 6.01
N LYS A 373 -33.11 4.14 6.53
CA LYS A 373 -33.63 3.27 7.60
C LYS A 373 -32.55 2.92 8.63
N LYS A 374 -32.75 3.49 9.83
CA LYS A 374 -32.21 3.02 11.11
C LYS A 374 -32.67 1.58 11.33
N GLN A 375 -31.74 0.66 11.55
CA GLN A 375 -31.85 -0.45 12.51
C GLN A 375 -30.61 -1.33 12.38
N GLU A 376 -29.72 -1.24 13.38
CA GLU A 376 -29.04 -2.36 14.05
C GLU A 376 -27.91 -1.81 14.91
N THR A 377 -28.31 -1.09 15.96
CA THR A 377 -27.42 -0.61 17.03
C THR A 377 -27.95 -1.10 18.38
N PHE A 378 -28.32 -2.37 18.46
CA PHE A 378 -28.79 -3.01 19.69
C PHE A 378 -28.35 -4.49 19.68
N LYS A 379 -27.06 -4.71 19.94
CA LYS A 379 -26.51 -6.02 20.40
C LYS A 379 -25.04 -5.95 20.86
N LYS A 380 -24.30 -4.86 20.58
CA LYS A 380 -22.93 -4.65 21.09
C LYS A 380 -22.79 -3.75 22.34
N LYS A 381 -23.90 -3.24 22.90
CA LYS A 381 -23.89 -2.40 24.13
C LYS A 381 -24.17 -3.16 25.43
N GLU A 382 -24.48 -4.45 25.37
CA GLU A 382 -24.87 -5.24 26.55
C GLU A 382 -23.76 -6.17 27.08
N GLN A 383 -22.72 -6.46 26.28
CA GLN A 383 -21.54 -7.21 26.73
C GLN A 383 -20.49 -6.30 27.41
N VAL A 384 -20.41 -5.02 27.04
CA VAL A 384 -19.47 -4.05 27.66
C VAL A 384 -19.94 -3.58 29.05
N LYS A 385 -21.26 -3.65 29.35
CA LYS A 385 -21.81 -3.29 30.67
C LYS A 385 -21.58 -4.36 31.75
N LYS A 386 -21.33 -5.62 31.37
CA LYS A 386 -21.14 -6.74 32.32
C LYS A 386 -19.67 -6.96 32.75
N GLU A 387 -18.70 -6.44 32.00
CA GLU A 387 -17.28 -6.46 32.43
C GLU A 387 -16.90 -5.26 33.30
N ILE A 388 -17.55 -4.09 33.12
CA ILE A 388 -17.26 -2.89 33.92
C ILE A 388 -17.81 -3.01 35.36
N GLN A 389 -18.89 -3.77 35.59
CA GLN A 389 -19.41 -4.03 36.95
C GLN A 389 -18.61 -5.09 37.75
N LYS A 390 -17.67 -5.80 37.14
CA LYS A 390 -16.78 -6.76 37.84
C LYS A 390 -15.45 -6.15 38.28
N LEU A 391 -15.10 -4.94 37.82
CA LEU A 391 -13.87 -4.24 38.17
C LEU A 391 -14.09 -3.06 39.14
N GLU A 392 -15.33 -2.73 39.50
CA GLU A 392 -15.69 -1.68 40.47
C GLU A 392 -16.15 -2.21 41.84
N LYS A 393 -15.96 -3.51 42.13
CA LYS A 393 -16.34 -4.13 43.43
C LYS A 393 -15.17 -4.55 44.34
N GLU A 394 -13.93 -4.25 43.97
CA GLU A 394 -12.76 -4.38 44.84
C GLU A 394 -12.04 -3.04 44.94
N GLU A 395 -12.64 -2.11 45.69
CA GLU A 395 -11.96 -1.07 46.48
C GLU A 395 -13.02 -0.12 47.03
N SER A 396 -13.52 -0.43 48.22
CA SER A 396 -14.07 0.59 49.11
C SER A 396 -13.45 0.44 50.51
N PRO A 397 -13.21 1.56 51.22
CA PRO A 397 -12.29 1.60 52.35
C PRO A 397 -12.99 1.37 53.69
N GLN A 398 -12.36 0.60 54.58
CA GLN A 398 -12.66 0.61 56.02
C GLN A 398 -11.86 1.70 56.76
N GLN A 399 -12.37 2.01 57.94
CA GLN A 399 -12.28 3.25 58.71
C GLN A 399 -10.92 3.56 59.36
N ILE A 400 -10.82 4.82 59.75
CA ILE A 400 -9.79 5.55 60.50
C ILE A 400 -9.59 4.96 61.92
N GLU A 401 -8.35 4.74 62.36
CA GLU A 401 -7.77 5.36 63.57
C GLU A 401 -6.31 4.97 63.86
N LYS A 402 -5.53 5.99 64.29
CA LYS A 402 -4.32 5.99 65.14
C LYS A 402 -2.94 5.64 64.53
N THR A 403 -2.15 6.71 64.36
CA THR A 403 -0.67 6.87 64.41
C THR A 403 -0.05 6.20 65.66
N PRO A 404 1.30 6.01 65.79
CA PRO A 404 2.38 6.48 64.93
C PRO A 404 3.58 5.52 64.67
N GLU A 405 4.46 6.02 63.78
CA GLU A 405 5.92 5.85 63.78
C GLU A 405 6.62 4.66 63.07
N LYS A 406 7.67 5.06 62.33
CA LYS A 406 8.80 4.28 61.78
C LYS A 406 8.51 3.31 60.62
N LYS A 407 8.67 3.82 59.39
CA LYS A 407 9.68 3.34 58.41
C LYS A 407 9.56 4.14 57.10
N LYS A 408 10.28 5.25 57.04
CA LYS A 408 10.41 6.14 55.85
C LYS A 408 11.40 5.60 54.79
N LEU A 409 11.72 4.31 54.76
CA LEU A 409 12.73 3.78 53.82
C LEU A 409 12.21 2.94 52.64
N SER A 410 10.97 2.41 52.61
CA SER A 410 10.58 1.43 51.57
C SER A 410 9.70 1.95 50.42
N LYS A 411 9.32 3.24 50.40
CA LYS A 411 8.46 3.81 49.33
C LYS A 411 9.22 4.27 48.09
N LYS A 412 10.54 4.42 48.17
CA LYS A 412 11.40 4.81 47.05
C LYS A 412 11.81 3.57 46.24
N GLU A 413 12.18 2.49 46.91
CA GLU A 413 12.54 1.20 46.29
C GLU A 413 11.36 0.57 45.54
N LYS A 414 10.14 0.56 46.12
CA LYS A 414 8.94 0.07 45.41
C LYS A 414 8.52 0.92 44.21
N LYS A 415 8.96 2.19 44.13
CA LYS A 415 8.69 3.07 42.98
C LYS A 415 9.72 2.87 41.87
N GLU A 416 10.98 2.69 42.21
CA GLU A 416 12.03 2.34 41.25
C GLU A 416 11.81 0.94 40.66
N GLU A 417 11.38 -0.04 41.45
CA GLU A 417 11.06 -1.40 40.98
C GLU A 417 9.83 -1.44 40.04
N LEU A 418 8.86 -0.54 40.24
CA LEU A 418 7.67 -0.43 39.38
C LEU A 418 7.99 0.32 38.07
N GLU A 419 8.85 1.35 38.11
CA GLU A 419 9.34 2.03 36.92
C GLU A 419 10.23 1.10 36.07
N GLU A 420 11.03 0.23 36.68
CA GLU A 420 11.83 -0.76 35.95
C GLU A 420 10.97 -1.81 35.25
N ARG A 421 9.91 -2.34 35.89
CA ARG A 421 9.04 -3.36 35.24
C ARG A 421 8.25 -2.84 34.04
N ILE A 422 7.87 -1.56 34.00
CA ILE A 422 7.17 -0.98 32.84
C ILE A 422 8.12 -0.82 31.65
N HIS A 423 9.40 -0.56 31.90
CA HIS A 423 10.42 -0.45 30.84
C HIS A 423 10.94 -1.81 30.36
N GLU A 424 10.92 -2.86 31.20
CA GLU A 424 11.32 -4.21 30.80
C GLU A 424 10.31 -4.92 29.88
N SER A 425 9.02 -4.58 29.99
CA SER A 425 7.96 -5.19 29.17
C SER A 425 7.98 -4.73 27.70
N LEU A 426 8.54 -3.55 27.42
CA LEU A 426 8.49 -2.91 26.09
C LEU A 426 9.73 -3.16 25.22
N LEU A 427 10.78 -3.80 25.75
CA LEU A 427 12.03 -4.02 25.02
C LEU A 427 12.33 -5.52 24.92
N PRO A 428 12.35 -6.12 23.72
CA PRO A 428 12.57 -7.56 23.52
C PRO A 428 14.05 -7.90 23.61
N VAL A 429 14.76 -7.39 24.62
CA VAL A 429 16.22 -7.53 24.74
C VAL A 429 16.56 -8.01 26.14
N LYS A 430 17.07 -9.24 26.25
CA LYS A 430 17.37 -9.91 27.53
C LYS A 430 18.66 -9.39 28.18
N ASP A 431 19.58 -8.81 27.40
CA ASP A 431 20.91 -8.41 27.86
C ASP A 431 20.98 -6.97 28.41
N LYS A 432 21.62 -6.82 29.59
CA LYS A 432 21.72 -5.54 30.32
C LYS A 432 22.51 -4.46 29.58
N LYS A 433 23.49 -4.83 28.75
CA LYS A 433 24.30 -3.88 27.97
C LYS A 433 23.49 -3.26 26.82
N ASP A 434 22.71 -4.07 26.13
CA ASP A 434 21.88 -3.63 25.03
C ASP A 434 20.68 -2.82 25.51
N LYS A 435 20.12 -3.14 26.69
CA LYS A 435 19.13 -2.27 27.36
C LYS A 435 19.64 -0.83 27.56
N LYS A 436 20.92 -0.65 27.90
CA LYS A 436 21.51 0.68 28.11
C LYS A 436 21.63 1.46 26.78
N LEU A 437 22.07 0.79 25.72
CA LEU A 437 22.16 1.36 24.36
C LEU A 437 20.78 1.74 23.82
N VAL A 438 19.80 0.86 23.98
CA VAL A 438 18.42 1.09 23.56
C VAL A 438 17.82 2.26 24.35
N ARG A 439 18.04 2.34 25.66
CA ARG A 439 17.57 3.46 26.49
C ARG A 439 18.22 4.79 26.06
N GLU A 440 19.51 4.78 25.73
CA GLU A 440 20.21 5.95 25.20
C GLU A 440 19.64 6.36 23.84
N TYR A 441 19.36 5.40 22.95
CA TYR A 441 18.79 5.63 21.63
C TYR A 441 17.37 6.21 21.71
N PHE A 442 16.48 5.63 22.53
CA PHE A 442 15.13 6.15 22.74
C PHE A 442 15.13 7.51 23.44
N SER A 443 16.09 7.78 24.34
CA SER A 443 16.23 9.11 24.95
C SER A 443 16.73 10.20 23.98
N LYS A 444 17.39 9.81 22.88
CA LYS A 444 17.77 10.72 21.78
C LYS A 444 16.58 11.01 20.85
N ILE A 445 15.62 10.09 20.75
CA ILE A 445 14.45 10.19 19.85
C ILE A 445 13.24 10.82 20.55
N PHE A 446 12.99 10.47 21.82
CA PHE A 446 11.84 10.93 22.59
C PHE A 446 12.28 11.80 23.75
N ASN A 447 11.84 13.06 23.75
CA ASN A 447 12.13 13.96 24.84
C ASN A 447 11.22 13.66 26.03
N ILE A 448 11.83 13.37 27.18
CA ILE A 448 11.10 13.09 28.42
C ILE A 448 10.33 14.35 28.84
N LEU A 449 9.01 14.29 28.70
CA LEU A 449 8.06 15.28 29.23
C LEU A 449 8.32 15.55 30.72
N SER A 450 8.53 16.82 31.07
CA SER A 450 8.75 17.21 32.46
C SER A 450 7.51 16.93 33.33
N LYS A 451 7.74 16.69 34.63
CA LYS A 451 6.65 16.42 35.59
C LYS A 451 5.68 17.59 35.70
N ASP A 452 6.15 18.81 35.45
CA ASP A 452 5.34 20.02 35.51
C ASP A 452 4.44 20.18 34.28
N LEU A 453 4.93 19.87 33.08
CA LEU A 453 4.13 19.87 31.86
C LEU A 453 3.02 18.81 31.91
N ARG A 454 3.32 17.60 32.43
CA ARG A 454 2.28 16.56 32.63
C ARG A 454 1.16 17.01 33.57
N LYS A 455 1.48 17.80 34.59
CA LYS A 455 0.47 18.39 35.49
C LYS A 455 -0.34 19.46 34.78
N GLN A 456 0.29 20.33 34.00
CA GLN A 456 -0.40 21.36 33.21
C GLN A 456 -1.40 20.75 32.23
N ILE A 457 -1.00 19.72 31.47
CA ILE A 457 -1.89 19.00 30.53
C ILE A 457 -3.05 18.32 31.28
N LYS A 458 -2.78 17.71 32.44
CA LYS A 458 -3.82 17.05 33.24
C LYS A 458 -4.88 18.06 33.70
N ASN A 459 -4.46 19.28 34.02
CA ASN A 459 -5.31 20.38 34.49
C ASN A 459 -6.08 21.10 33.36
N LEU A 460 -5.78 20.86 32.09
CA LEU A 460 -6.57 21.39 30.96
C LEU A 460 -7.99 20.77 30.96
N LYS A 461 -9.02 21.59 30.75
CA LYS A 461 -10.44 21.17 30.66
C LYS A 461 -10.78 20.60 29.27
N ILE A 462 -9.94 19.72 28.72
CA ILE A 462 -10.13 19.09 27.40
C ILE A 462 -10.52 17.59 27.52
N PRO A 463 -11.21 17.02 26.50
CA PRO A 463 -11.54 15.60 26.43
C PRO A 463 -10.34 14.66 26.60
N LYS A 464 -10.58 13.43 27.09
CA LYS A 464 -9.52 12.43 27.32
C LYS A 464 -8.79 12.01 26.03
N LYS A 465 -9.45 12.09 24.87
CA LYS A 465 -8.89 11.75 23.56
C LYS A 465 -7.83 12.80 23.17
N ASP A 466 -8.21 14.07 23.18
CA ASP A 466 -7.34 15.19 22.83
C ASP A 466 -6.14 15.32 23.78
N LYS A 467 -6.28 14.92 25.05
CA LYS A 467 -5.15 14.79 25.98
C LYS A 467 -4.11 13.75 25.55
N ARG A 468 -4.53 12.66 24.90
CA ARG A 468 -3.62 11.62 24.41
C ARG A 468 -2.89 12.11 23.16
N ASP A 469 -3.63 12.68 22.22
CA ASP A 469 -3.08 13.21 20.97
C ASP A 469 -2.04 14.30 21.28
N LEU A 470 -2.34 15.21 22.21
CA LEU A 470 -1.42 16.25 22.67
C LEU A 470 -0.17 15.69 23.39
N LEU A 471 -0.28 14.56 24.10
CA LEU A 471 0.88 13.90 24.71
C LEU A 471 1.77 13.22 23.66
N GLU A 472 1.17 12.69 22.58
CA GLU A 472 1.89 12.09 21.46
C GLU A 472 2.65 13.16 20.68
N GLU A 473 2.03 14.29 20.37
CA GLU A 473 2.68 15.42 19.69
C GLU A 473 3.86 15.98 20.49
N LEU A 474 3.67 16.18 21.80
CA LEU A 474 4.73 16.72 22.66
C LEU A 474 5.93 15.78 22.80
N ALA A 475 5.77 14.48 22.60
CA ALA A 475 6.87 13.51 22.74
C ALA A 475 8.01 13.73 21.72
N PHE A 476 7.69 14.36 20.59
CA PHE A 476 8.64 14.64 19.50
C PHE A 476 9.25 16.05 19.55
N LEU A 477 8.73 16.93 20.42
CA LEU A 477 9.19 18.32 20.53
C LEU A 477 10.35 18.47 21.53
N THR A 478 11.20 19.49 21.34
CA THR A 478 12.24 19.86 22.31
C THR A 478 11.63 20.46 23.58
N LYS A 479 12.33 20.45 24.72
CA LYS A 479 11.82 21.00 26.00
C LYS A 479 11.36 22.48 25.89
N THR A 480 12.03 23.26 25.05
CA THR A 480 11.70 24.66 24.78
C THR A 480 10.43 24.79 23.95
N GLU A 481 10.26 23.93 22.94
CA GLU A 481 9.06 23.89 22.09
C GLU A 481 7.85 23.34 22.84
N GLN A 482 8.04 22.30 23.66
CA GLN A 482 6.99 21.74 24.52
C GLN A 482 6.37 22.81 25.45
N SER A 483 7.22 23.66 26.04
CA SER A 483 6.75 24.76 26.89
C SER A 483 5.97 25.81 26.11
N ARG A 484 6.48 26.24 24.94
CA ARG A 484 5.78 27.21 24.06
C ARG A 484 4.45 26.68 23.54
N TYR A 485 4.40 25.42 23.14
CA TYR A 485 3.20 24.78 22.61
C TYR A 485 2.11 24.66 23.69
N ILE A 486 2.48 24.24 24.90
CA ILE A 486 1.55 24.19 26.02
C ILE A 486 1.10 25.59 26.44
N GLU A 487 1.98 26.58 26.44
CA GLU A 487 1.63 27.97 26.74
C GLU A 487 0.63 28.53 25.73
N ALA A 488 0.83 28.29 24.44
CA ALA A 488 -0.12 28.67 23.38
C ALA A 488 -1.49 28.02 23.60
N ILE A 489 -1.53 26.73 23.89
CA ILE A 489 -2.78 26.00 24.17
C ILE A 489 -3.44 26.52 25.45
N VAL A 490 -2.66 26.73 26.51
CA VAL A 490 -3.17 27.27 27.77
C VAL A 490 -3.75 28.67 27.57
N ASN A 491 -3.15 29.50 26.72
CA ASN A 491 -3.66 30.83 26.38
C ASN A 491 -4.97 30.72 25.58
N LEU A 492 -5.03 29.88 24.55
CA LEU A 492 -6.25 29.62 23.78
C LEU A 492 -7.43 29.16 24.66
N TYR A 493 -7.17 28.36 25.70
CA TYR A 493 -8.21 27.86 26.60
C TYR A 493 -8.48 28.76 27.84
N LYS A 494 -7.64 29.76 28.11
CA LYS A 494 -7.83 30.71 29.22
C LYS A 494 -8.41 32.05 28.78
N GLU A 495 -8.21 32.45 27.53
CA GLU A 495 -8.72 33.72 27.04
C GLU A 495 -10.25 33.65 26.87
N GLU A 496 -10.96 34.24 27.83
CA GLU A 496 -12.35 34.60 27.63
C GLU A 496 -12.42 35.65 26.52
N LEU A 497 -13.20 35.37 25.47
CA LEU A 497 -13.41 36.29 24.34
C LEU A 497 -13.67 37.72 24.86
N PRO A 498 -12.90 38.73 24.42
CA PRO A 498 -13.09 40.10 24.88
C PRO A 498 -14.54 40.54 24.69
N ALA A 499 -15.18 41.05 25.75
CA ALA A 499 -16.59 41.47 25.69
C ALA A 499 -16.87 42.50 24.58
N LYS A 500 -15.83 43.25 24.16
CA LYS A 500 -15.88 44.16 23.00
C LYS A 500 -16.12 43.44 21.67
N LEU A 501 -15.49 42.29 21.42
CA LEU A 501 -15.69 41.48 20.20
C LEU A 501 -17.08 40.84 20.17
N ILE A 502 -17.54 40.33 21.32
CA ILE A 502 -18.90 39.77 21.45
C ILE A 502 -19.97 40.84 21.14
N ASN A 503 -19.78 42.07 21.64
CA ASN A 503 -20.69 43.17 21.35
C ASN A 503 -20.64 43.61 19.88
N ARG A 504 -19.48 43.59 19.23
CA ARG A 504 -19.38 43.87 17.79
C ARG A 504 -20.18 42.88 16.97
N ILE A 505 -20.06 41.59 17.26
CA ILE A 505 -20.80 40.51 16.57
C ILE A 505 -22.31 40.66 16.77
N ARG A 506 -22.77 40.95 17.99
CA ARG A 506 -24.21 41.19 18.28
C ARG A 506 -24.80 42.39 17.55
N ASN A 507 -23.96 43.36 17.19
CA ASN A 507 -24.37 44.58 16.51
C ASN A 507 -24.28 44.46 14.97
N ILE A 508 -23.86 43.31 14.42
CA ILE A 508 -23.84 43.09 12.97
C ILE A 508 -25.28 42.93 12.47
N PRO A 509 -25.75 43.76 11.53
CA PRO A 509 -27.10 43.67 11.00
C PRO A 509 -27.31 42.33 10.26
N ASN A 510 -28.52 41.78 10.33
CA ASN A 510 -28.97 40.57 9.61
C ASN A 510 -28.38 39.21 10.06
N ILE A 511 -27.69 39.12 11.20
CA ILE A 511 -27.35 37.80 11.80
C ILE A 511 -28.50 37.33 12.70
N LYS A 512 -29.06 36.15 12.39
CA LYS A 512 -30.11 35.53 13.22
C LYS A 512 -29.55 35.08 14.57
N PRO A 513 -30.35 35.12 15.65
CA PRO A 513 -29.94 34.71 17.00
C PRO A 513 -29.27 33.32 17.07
N GLU A 514 -29.76 32.39 16.27
CA GLU A 514 -29.31 31.00 16.17
C GLU A 514 -27.86 30.86 15.65
N HIS A 515 -27.38 31.81 14.84
CA HIS A 515 -26.04 31.77 14.27
C HIS A 515 -24.98 32.43 15.15
N TYR A 516 -25.38 33.22 16.16
CA TYR A 516 -24.43 33.85 17.08
C TYR A 516 -23.64 32.83 17.90
N GLU A 517 -24.29 31.79 18.40
CA GLU A 517 -23.60 30.76 19.18
C GLU A 517 -22.56 30.02 18.33
N SER A 518 -22.85 29.80 17.04
CA SER A 518 -21.92 29.19 16.10
C SER A 518 -20.70 30.08 15.83
N ILE A 519 -20.92 31.37 15.57
CA ILE A 519 -19.86 32.35 15.31
C ILE A 519 -18.98 32.55 16.55
N VAL A 520 -19.59 32.67 17.73
CA VAL A 520 -18.86 32.79 19.00
C VAL A 520 -18.05 31.54 19.30
N ASN A 521 -18.56 30.35 18.98
CA ASN A 521 -17.79 29.11 19.13
C ASN A 521 -16.62 29.02 18.15
N GLN A 522 -16.76 29.50 16.91
CA GLN A 522 -15.65 29.52 15.95
C GLN A 522 -14.52 30.45 16.41
N LEU A 523 -14.87 31.63 16.94
CA LEU A 523 -13.90 32.60 17.45
C LEU A 523 -13.09 32.09 18.66
N ARG A 524 -13.61 31.15 19.44
CA ARG A 524 -12.87 30.55 20.57
C ARG A 524 -11.65 29.74 20.14
N TYR A 525 -11.58 29.34 18.87
CA TYR A 525 -10.49 28.51 18.34
C TYR A 525 -9.56 29.29 17.39
N MET A 526 -9.78 30.59 17.24
CA MET A 526 -8.94 31.50 16.43
C MET A 526 -8.00 32.28 17.34
N ASP A 527 -6.84 32.67 16.82
CA ASP A 527 -5.95 33.57 17.55
C ASP A 527 -6.51 35.01 17.63
N SER A 528 -5.90 35.88 18.43
CA SER A 528 -6.42 37.23 18.65
C SER A 528 -6.44 38.11 17.39
N GLU A 529 -5.54 37.86 16.43
CA GLU A 529 -5.45 38.63 15.18
C GLU A 529 -6.51 38.14 14.18
N GLU A 530 -6.62 36.83 14.01
CA GLU A 530 -7.65 36.14 13.22
C GLU A 530 -9.06 36.46 13.73
N GLN A 531 -9.27 36.53 15.04
CA GLN A 531 -10.56 36.91 15.62
C GLN A 531 -11.00 38.30 15.14
N ILE A 532 -10.06 39.26 15.04
CA ILE A 532 -10.36 40.62 14.61
C ILE A 532 -10.62 40.66 13.11
N GLU A 533 -9.80 39.98 12.31
CA GLU A 533 -9.98 39.88 10.85
C GLU A 533 -11.31 39.21 10.48
N PHE A 534 -11.68 38.15 11.19
CA PHE A 534 -12.93 37.43 10.96
C PHE A 534 -14.15 38.29 11.29
N VAL A 535 -14.13 39.05 12.40
CA VAL A 535 -15.21 39.97 12.73
C VAL A 535 -15.30 41.12 11.72
N GLN A 536 -14.17 41.68 11.26
CA GLN A 536 -14.16 42.69 10.19
C GLN A 536 -14.70 42.13 8.87
N PHE A 537 -14.37 40.89 8.54
CA PHE A 537 -14.89 40.21 7.36
C PHE A 537 -16.42 40.10 7.43
N LEU A 538 -16.96 39.67 8.57
CA LEU A 538 -18.41 39.58 8.79
C LEU A 538 -19.07 40.97 8.70
N GLU A 539 -18.49 42.00 9.31
CA GLU A 539 -18.99 43.38 9.23
C GLU A 539 -19.07 43.88 7.77
N ASN A 540 -18.09 43.54 6.94
CA ASN A 540 -17.98 44.01 5.55
C ASN A 540 -18.83 43.22 4.53
N HIS A 541 -19.17 41.95 4.82
CA HIS A 541 -19.81 41.05 3.85
C HIS A 541 -21.26 40.67 4.19
N THR A 542 -21.84 41.18 5.29
CA THR A 542 -23.30 41.11 5.50
C THR A 542 -24.03 42.15 4.64
N PRO A 543 -24.88 41.73 3.67
CA PRO A 543 -25.60 42.67 2.83
C PRO A 543 -26.64 43.46 3.65
N ASN A 544 -26.56 44.78 3.58
CA ASN A 544 -27.62 45.70 4.02
C ASN A 544 -28.80 45.63 3.03
N TYR A 545 -29.75 44.72 3.26
CA TYR A 545 -31.08 44.87 2.68
C TYR A 545 -31.85 45.88 3.55
N LYS A 546 -31.95 47.12 3.06
CA LYS A 546 -32.94 48.09 3.54
C LYS A 546 -34.31 47.77 2.96
#